data_AF-A0A8I2ALP4-F1
#
_entry.id   AF-A0A8I2ALP4-F1
#
_cell.length_a   1.000
_cell.length_b   1.000
_cell.length_c   1.000
_cell.angle_alpha   90.00
_cell.angle_beta   90.00
_cell.angle_gamma   90.00
#
_symmetry.space_group_name_H-M   'P 1'
#
loop_
_entity.id
_entity.type
_entity.pdbx_description
1 polymer ?
#
loop_
_entity_poly.entity_id
_entity_poly.type
_entity_poly.pdbx_seq_one_letter_code
_entity_poly.pdbx_strand_id
1 'polypeptide(L)'
;MIELQKQFQPKERNICSACGEDVGVSKIIVAGNVNICFECVDLSKQRADKKRNEVAEKEIEQMYADMIKSDDPPYGMPDSKTYAERLYKAGYRKVE
;
A
#
# COMPACT_ATOMS: atom_id res chain seq x y z
N MET A 1 34.63 27.40 23.63
CA MET A 1 33.19 27.77 23.57
C MET A 1 32.49 27.30 22.29
N ILE A 2 33.12 27.41 21.12
CA ILE A 2 32.53 26.97 19.84
C ILE A 2 32.31 25.43 19.77
N GLU A 3 33.20 24.63 20.36
CA GLU A 3 33.06 23.15 20.39
C GLU A 3 31.88 22.66 21.24
N LEU A 4 31.56 23.36 22.34
CA LEU A 4 30.43 23.03 23.19
C LEU A 4 29.09 23.29 22.47
N GLN A 5 28.99 24.35 21.67
CA GLN A 5 27.79 24.62 20.87
C GLN A 5 27.47 23.52 19.85
N LYS A 6 28.47 22.82 19.32
CA LYS A 6 28.26 21.68 18.42
C LYS A 6 27.71 20.44 19.13
N GLN A 7 27.98 20.25 20.43
CA GLN A 7 27.42 19.13 21.21
C GLN A 7 25.92 19.27 21.48
N PHE A 8 25.41 20.51 21.52
CA PHE A 8 24.00 20.83 21.76
C PHE A 8 23.21 21.12 20.47
N GLN A 9 23.83 21.09 19.30
CA GLN A 9 23.06 21.06 18.06
C GLN A 9 22.23 19.78 18.03
N PRO A 10 20.91 19.85 17.80
CA PRO A 10 20.10 18.65 17.65
C PRO A 10 20.71 17.83 16.52
N LYS A 11 21.26 16.65 16.86
CA LYS A 11 21.73 15.71 15.86
C LYS A 11 20.57 15.44 14.91
N GLU A 12 20.85 15.42 13.62
CA GLU A 12 19.88 14.91 12.64
C GLU A 12 19.37 13.57 13.17
N ARG A 13 18.04 13.47 13.34
CA ARG A 13 17.42 12.29 13.94
C ARG A 13 17.53 11.15 12.93
N ASN A 14 18.58 10.36 13.04
CA ASN A 14 18.82 9.18 12.20
C ASN A 14 18.00 7.96 12.63
N ILE A 15 17.15 8.15 13.64
CA ILE A 15 16.30 7.12 14.20
C ILE A 15 15.05 7.00 13.33
N CYS A 16 14.84 5.81 12.77
CA CYS A 16 13.62 5.46 12.10
C CYS A 16 12.46 5.45 13.11
N SER A 17 11.39 6.15 12.80
CA SER A 17 10.19 6.24 13.63
C SER A 17 9.37 4.94 13.61
N ALA A 18 9.62 4.06 12.66
CA ALA A 18 8.90 2.79 12.51
C ALA A 18 9.60 1.62 13.25
N CYS A 19 10.90 1.41 13.03
CA CYS A 19 11.66 0.34 13.70
C CYS A 19 12.44 0.81 14.95
N GLY A 20 12.61 2.11 15.15
CA GLY A 20 13.35 2.66 16.29
C GLY A 20 14.88 2.58 16.16
N GLU A 21 15.40 2.06 15.04
CA GLU A 21 16.83 1.89 14.82
C GLU A 21 17.48 3.17 14.26
N ASP A 22 18.72 3.44 14.67
CA ASP A 22 19.59 4.41 14.03
C ASP A 22 20.18 3.80 12.75
N VAL A 23 19.66 4.22 11.60
CA VAL A 23 20.05 3.69 10.28
C VAL A 23 21.04 4.60 9.55
N GLY A 24 21.39 5.74 10.16
CA GLY A 24 22.17 6.82 9.54
C GLY A 24 21.36 7.70 8.56
N VAL A 25 21.84 8.93 8.36
CA VAL A 25 21.20 9.96 7.51
C VAL A 25 20.99 9.48 6.06
N SER A 26 21.92 8.70 5.51
CA SER A 26 21.88 8.29 4.09
C SER A 26 20.80 7.26 3.76
N LYS A 27 20.22 6.60 4.77
CA LYS A 27 19.21 5.54 4.61
C LYS A 27 17.85 5.94 5.15
N ILE A 28 17.66 7.23 5.44
CA ILE A 28 16.43 7.76 6.03
C ILE A 28 15.77 8.77 5.09
N ILE A 29 14.45 8.71 5.02
CA ILE A 29 13.62 9.70 4.33
C ILE A 29 12.79 10.42 5.38
N VAL A 30 12.68 11.74 5.26
CA VAL A 30 11.75 12.53 6.07
C VAL A 30 10.45 12.69 5.29
N ALA A 31 9.38 12.04 5.78
CA ALA A 31 8.04 12.15 5.23
C ALA A 31 7.17 12.94 6.23
N GLY A 32 6.96 14.23 5.97
CA GLY A 32 6.30 15.12 6.91
C GLY A 32 7.12 15.29 8.20
N ASN A 33 6.55 14.88 9.34
CA ASN A 33 7.21 14.89 10.65
C ASN A 33 7.76 13.51 11.07
N VAL A 34 7.81 12.55 10.15
CA VAL A 34 8.22 11.17 10.42
C VAL A 34 9.51 10.87 9.68
N ASN A 35 10.48 10.28 10.38
CA ASN A 35 11.70 9.77 9.76
C ASN A 35 11.54 8.28 9.52
N ILE A 36 11.69 7.81 8.30
CA ILE A 36 11.48 6.40 7.95
C ILE A 36 12.68 5.85 7.18
N CYS A 37 13.20 4.69 7.59
CA CYS A 37 14.28 4.04 6.86
C CYS A 37 13.77 3.34 5.61
N PHE A 38 14.64 3.14 4.62
CA PHE A 38 14.27 2.51 3.35
C PHE A 38 13.65 1.11 3.54
N GLU A 39 14.19 0.31 4.47
CA GLU A 39 13.66 -1.03 4.75
C GLU A 39 12.22 -0.99 5.29
N CYS A 40 11.92 -0.04 6.17
CA CYS A 40 10.56 0.15 6.67
C CYS A 40 9.62 0.65 5.58
N VAL A 41 10.08 1.50 4.65
CA VAL A 41 9.30 1.93 3.48
C VAL A 41 8.97 0.74 2.59
N ASP A 42 9.97 -0.07 2.25
CA ASP A 42 9.80 -1.23 1.38
C ASP A 42 8.84 -2.24 1.99
N LEU A 43 8.99 -2.55 3.28
CA LEU A 43 8.09 -3.45 3.99
C LEU A 43 6.66 -2.89 4.05
N SER A 44 6.51 -1.59 4.30
CA SER A 44 5.20 -0.93 4.35
C SER A 44 4.52 -0.97 2.98
N LYS A 45 5.28 -0.75 1.90
CA LYS A 45 4.78 -0.85 0.53
C LYS A 45 4.32 -2.27 0.21
N GLN A 46 5.11 -3.29 0.52
CA GLN A 46 4.73 -4.69 0.31
C GLN A 46 3.41 -5.04 1.03
N ARG A 47 3.24 -4.58 2.28
CA ARG A 47 2.01 -4.78 3.04
C ARG A 47 0.82 -4.03 2.43
N ALA A 48 1.03 -2.78 2.02
CA ALA A 48 -0.01 -1.98 1.38
C ALA A 48 -0.46 -2.59 0.04
N ASP A 49 0.48 -3.04 -0.79
CA ASP A 49 0.19 -3.66 -2.07
C ASP A 49 -0.51 -5.01 -1.89
N LYS A 50 -0.08 -5.84 -0.92
CA LYS A 50 -0.81 -7.05 -0.55
C LYS A 50 -2.26 -6.73 -0.15
N LYS A 51 -2.46 -5.71 0.68
CA LYS A 51 -3.80 -5.35 1.14
C LYS A 51 -4.69 -4.84 -0.01
N ARG A 52 -4.13 -4.03 -0.91
CA ARG A 52 -4.82 -3.56 -2.12
C ARG A 52 -5.21 -4.73 -3.04
N ASN A 53 -4.33 -5.72 -3.19
CA ASN A 53 -4.63 -6.92 -3.97
C ASN A 53 -5.74 -7.75 -3.34
N GLU A 54 -5.71 -7.99 -2.02
CA GLU A 54 -6.80 -8.68 -1.31
C GLU A 54 -8.15 -7.98 -1.46
N VAL A 55 -8.17 -6.65 -1.45
CA VAL A 55 -9.40 -5.86 -1.69
C VAL A 55 -9.85 -6.01 -3.13
N ALA A 56 -8.93 -5.89 -4.10
CA ALA A 56 -9.23 -6.04 -5.51
C ALA A 56 -9.80 -7.43 -5.84
N GLU A 57 -9.19 -8.49 -5.31
CA GLU A 57 -9.67 -9.87 -5.48
C GLU A 57 -11.09 -10.04 -4.95
N LYS A 58 -11.38 -9.54 -3.74
CA LYS A 58 -12.73 -9.60 -3.16
C LYS A 58 -13.76 -8.83 -3.98
N GLU A 59 -13.41 -7.65 -4.49
CA GLU A 59 -14.32 -6.87 -5.34
C GLU A 59 -14.58 -7.58 -6.68
N ILE A 60 -13.54 -8.14 -7.31
CA ILE A 60 -13.68 -8.93 -8.54
C ILE A 60 -14.54 -10.18 -8.30
N GLU A 61 -14.33 -10.89 -7.19
CA GLU A 61 -15.13 -12.07 -6.82
C GLU A 61 -16.61 -11.72 -6.62
N GLN A 62 -16.90 -10.57 -6.01
CA GLN A 62 -18.26 -10.10 -5.86
C GLN A 62 -18.90 -9.72 -7.20
N MET A 63 -18.19 -8.98 -8.06
CA MET A 63 -18.64 -8.66 -9.41
C MET A 63 -18.94 -9.95 -10.20
N TYR A 64 -18.05 -10.93 -10.13
CA TYR A 64 -18.23 -12.25 -10.72
C TYR A 64 -19.48 -12.96 -10.18
N ALA A 65 -19.69 -12.96 -8.86
CA ALA A 65 -20.84 -13.60 -8.24
C ALA A 65 -22.16 -12.94 -8.68
N ASP A 66 -22.17 -11.62 -8.85
CA ASP A 66 -23.35 -10.88 -9.31
C ASP A 66 -23.66 -11.18 -10.79
N MET A 67 -22.64 -11.34 -11.64
CA MET A 67 -22.78 -11.70 -13.07
C MET A 67 -23.32 -13.11 -13.32
N ILE A 68 -23.05 -14.05 -12.41
CA ILE A 68 -23.58 -15.42 -12.51
C ILE A 68 -25.01 -15.51 -11.97
N LYS A 69 -25.35 -14.66 -10.99
CA LYS A 69 -26.70 -14.62 -10.41
C LYS A 69 -27.71 -13.90 -11.29
N SER A 70 -27.28 -13.07 -12.24
CA SER A 70 -28.23 -12.31 -13.06
C SER A 70 -28.98 -13.22 -14.02
N ASP A 71 -30.31 -13.24 -13.88
CA ASP A 71 -31.22 -13.87 -14.83
C ASP A 71 -31.16 -13.07 -16.14
N ASP A 72 -30.46 -13.61 -17.15
CA ASP A 72 -30.57 -13.32 -18.61
C ASP A 72 -29.41 -12.56 -19.32
N PRO A 73 -28.62 -13.28 -20.16
CA PRO A 73 -28.15 -14.63 -19.89
C PRO A 73 -26.98 -14.57 -18.89
N PRO A 74 -26.93 -15.47 -17.90
CA PRO A 74 -25.76 -15.57 -17.06
C PRO A 74 -24.54 -15.88 -17.94
N TYR A 75 -23.50 -15.07 -17.85
CA TYR A 75 -22.23 -15.39 -18.50
C TYR A 75 -21.75 -16.74 -17.93
N GLY A 76 -21.22 -17.63 -18.77
CA GLY A 76 -20.59 -18.86 -18.29
C GLY A 76 -19.51 -18.53 -17.24
N MET A 77 -19.23 -19.43 -16.29
CA MET A 77 -18.22 -19.18 -15.24
C MET A 77 -16.88 -18.64 -15.79
N PRO A 78 -16.33 -19.14 -16.92
CA PRO A 78 -15.08 -18.61 -17.47
C PRO A 78 -15.20 -17.17 -17.99
N ASP A 79 -16.32 -16.84 -18.61
CA ASP A 79 -16.57 -15.53 -19.23
C ASP A 79 -16.85 -14.47 -18.15
N SER A 80 -17.60 -14.84 -17.11
CA SER A 80 -17.92 -13.97 -15.96
C SER A 80 -16.67 -13.47 -15.26
N LYS A 81 -15.71 -14.36 -14.97
CA LYS A 81 -14.48 -13.98 -14.25
C LYS A 81 -13.63 -13.03 -15.11
N THR A 82 -13.48 -13.37 -16.38
CA THR A 82 -12.74 -12.55 -17.34
C THR A 82 -13.36 -11.16 -17.48
N TYR A 83 -14.69 -11.08 -17.50
CA TYR A 83 -15.41 -9.81 -17.61
C TYR A 83 -15.30 -8.96 -16.34
N ALA A 84 -15.45 -9.56 -15.16
CA ALA A 84 -15.23 -8.90 -13.87
C ALA A 84 -13.82 -8.29 -13.76
N GLU A 85 -12.78 -9.05 -14.13
CA GLU A 85 -11.40 -8.55 -14.16
C GLU A 85 -11.21 -7.37 -15.11
N ARG A 86 -11.84 -7.42 -16.30
CA ARG A 86 -11.78 -6.32 -17.28
C ARG A 86 -12.47 -5.06 -16.79
N LEU A 87 -13.65 -5.19 -16.19
CA LEU A 87 -14.38 -4.08 -15.59
C LEU A 87 -13.58 -3.44 -14.46
N TYR A 88 -13.01 -4.26 -13.56
CA TYR A 88 -12.16 -3.76 -12.49
C TYR A 88 -10.92 -3.02 -13.02
N LYS A 89 -10.25 -3.55 -14.05
CA LYS A 89 -9.11 -2.88 -14.72
C LYS A 89 -9.51 -1.58 -15.42
N ALA A 90 -10.73 -1.50 -15.95
CA ALA A 90 -11.28 -0.28 -16.55
C ALA A 90 -11.69 0.80 -15.52
N GLY A 91 -11.57 0.50 -14.22
CA GLY A 91 -11.85 1.43 -13.13
C GLY A 91 -13.26 1.33 -12.54
N TYR A 92 -14.08 0.39 -13.01
CA TYR A 92 -15.35 0.11 -12.35
C TYR A 92 -15.07 -0.51 -10.97
N ARG A 93 -15.79 -0.02 -9.96
CA ARG A 93 -15.74 -0.48 -8.57
C ARG A 93 -17.16 -0.76 -8.14
N LYS A 94 -17.34 -1.68 -7.19
CA LYS A 94 -18.65 -1.86 -6.58
C LYS A 94 -18.92 -0.64 -5.70
N VAL A 95 -20.03 0.05 -5.95
CA VAL A 95 -20.52 1.13 -5.08
C VAL A 95 -21.47 0.47 -4.07
N GLU A 96 -21.32 0.80 -2.80
CA GLU A 96 -22.23 0.34 -1.73
C GLU A 96 -23.68 0.80 -1.95
#